data_AF-A0A537IV76-F1
#
_entry.id   AF-A0A537IV76-F1
#
_cell.length_a   1.000
_cell.length_b   1.000
_cell.length_c   1.000
_cell.angle_alpha   90.00
_cell.angle_beta   90.00
_cell.angle_gamma   90.00
#
_symmetry.space_group_name_H-M   'P 1'
#
loop_
_entity.id
_entity.type
_entity.pdbx_description
1 polymer ?
#
loop_
_entity_poly.entity_id
_entity_poly.type
_entity_poly.pdbx_seq_one_letter_code
_entity_poly.pdbx_strand_id
1 'polypeptide(L)'
;MRRSTLIACLLLFIAAPAFAQYQPAPQQAPQPAPQPAPQPLPLQPAPGGPQLPPSSRRIVPGASLAGINMGAGINLILTRFGRPSDLRETTIDTVYNFSRWGIVVYIQSGRVSAASTSNSLLKLSDELGVGYRVEDVLKTFGRGFRQGTVEGFPGMIYDDQGVAFGLDRQGVAVVIVFKSNTASQVSGLYPGGPAPQAISGFPNVAGLRPYSAETNYFSLPGYLRWIVFHASGIWITYAEASRVVQEQQAASR
;
A
#
# COMPACT_ATOMS: atom_id res chain seq x y z
N MET A 1 -43.31 82.65 -14.15
CA MET A 1 -43.23 83.26 -15.51
C MET A 1 -42.92 82.17 -16.53
N ARG A 2 -43.46 82.28 -17.76
CA ARG A 2 -43.05 81.64 -19.04
C ARG A 2 -42.50 80.19 -18.96
N ARG A 3 -43.27 79.13 -19.28
CA ARG A 3 -43.69 78.68 -20.63
C ARG A 3 -42.56 78.67 -21.68
N SER A 4 -42.24 77.48 -22.18
CA SER A 4 -41.89 77.24 -23.60
C SER A 4 -42.16 75.77 -23.96
N THR A 5 -43.07 75.58 -24.91
CA THR A 5 -43.38 74.34 -25.65
C THR A 5 -43.56 74.79 -27.11
N LEU A 6 -43.58 73.85 -28.07
CA LEU A 6 -43.79 74.01 -29.53
C LEU A 6 -42.50 74.08 -30.37
N ILE A 7 -42.44 73.65 -31.65
CA ILE A 7 -43.06 72.52 -32.40
C ILE A 7 -42.42 72.51 -33.83
N ALA A 8 -42.61 71.43 -34.64
CA ALA A 8 -42.39 71.40 -36.11
C ALA A 8 -40.92 71.52 -36.61
N CYS A 9 -40.48 71.14 -37.83
CA CYS A 9 -41.06 70.61 -39.11
C CYS A 9 -39.88 69.95 -39.93
N LEU A 10 -39.97 69.22 -41.07
CA LEU A 10 -41.04 68.50 -41.81
C LEU A 10 -40.51 67.89 -43.15
N LEU A 11 -40.87 66.62 -43.49
CA LEU A 11 -40.79 65.96 -44.84
C LEU A 11 -39.39 65.66 -45.46
N LEU A 12 -39.19 64.86 -46.54
CA LEU A 12 -40.07 64.37 -47.63
C LEU A 12 -39.56 63.06 -48.33
N PHE A 13 -40.38 61.98 -48.42
CA PHE A 13 -40.47 60.89 -49.45
C PHE A 13 -39.18 60.10 -49.91
N ILE A 14 -39.17 59.01 -50.71
CA ILE A 14 -40.08 58.18 -51.57
C ILE A 14 -39.64 56.68 -51.34
N ALA A 15 -40.46 55.61 -51.27
CA ALA A 15 -41.03 54.82 -52.39
C ALA A 15 -41.76 53.53 -51.88
N ALA A 16 -42.61 52.92 -52.71
CA ALA A 16 -43.41 51.70 -52.44
C ALA A 16 -42.92 50.49 -53.30
N PRO A 17 -43.60 49.31 -53.44
CA PRO A 17 -44.78 48.77 -52.74
C PRO A 17 -44.68 47.28 -52.30
N ALA A 18 -45.74 46.82 -51.59
CA ALA A 18 -46.34 45.47 -51.58
C ALA A 18 -45.46 44.19 -51.70
N PHE A 19 -45.29 43.48 -50.58
CA PHE A 19 -45.23 42.01 -50.57
C PHE A 19 -46.04 41.42 -49.39
N ALA A 20 -46.79 40.36 -49.69
CA ALA A 20 -47.43 39.35 -48.83
C ALA A 20 -47.89 39.71 -47.40
N GLN A 21 -49.14 39.37 -47.09
CA GLN A 21 -49.63 39.23 -45.71
C GLN A 21 -48.87 38.11 -44.98
N TYR A 22 -47.78 38.44 -44.31
CA TYR A 22 -47.22 37.61 -43.25
C TYR A 22 -47.97 37.94 -41.96
N GLN A 23 -48.93 37.09 -41.60
CA GLN A 23 -49.53 37.13 -40.27
C GLN A 23 -48.48 36.64 -39.26
N PRO A 24 -47.96 37.50 -38.36
CA PRO A 24 -47.00 37.04 -37.38
C PRO A 24 -47.71 36.06 -36.45
N ALA A 25 -47.15 34.86 -36.29
CA ALA A 25 -47.56 33.99 -35.20
C ALA A 25 -47.43 34.78 -33.87
N PRO A 26 -48.33 34.56 -32.90
CA PRO A 26 -48.25 35.26 -31.62
C PRO A 26 -46.85 35.10 -31.05
N GLN A 27 -46.17 36.23 -30.80
CA GLN A 27 -44.82 36.23 -30.26
C GLN A 27 -44.85 35.52 -28.91
N GLN A 28 -44.41 34.26 -28.88
CA GLN A 28 -44.04 33.62 -27.63
C GLN A 28 -42.97 34.49 -27.00
N ALA A 29 -43.20 34.90 -25.75
CA ALA A 29 -42.18 35.59 -24.96
C ALA A 29 -40.87 34.79 -25.04
N PRO A 30 -39.69 35.45 -25.12
CA PRO A 30 -38.42 34.75 -25.21
C PRO A 30 -38.36 33.68 -24.12
N GLN A 31 -38.35 32.40 -24.52
CA GLN A 31 -38.10 31.34 -23.56
C GLN A 31 -36.74 31.64 -22.93
N PRO A 32 -36.61 31.63 -21.60
CA PRO A 32 -35.31 31.69 -20.97
C PRO A 32 -34.42 30.64 -21.63
N ALA A 33 -33.23 31.03 -22.06
CA ALA A 33 -32.24 30.07 -22.53
C ALA A 33 -32.15 28.93 -21.50
N PRO A 34 -32.08 27.65 -21.91
CA PRO A 34 -32.05 26.54 -20.97
C PRO A 34 -31.00 26.82 -19.90
N GLN A 35 -31.45 27.04 -18.67
CA GLN A 35 -30.52 27.26 -17.56
C GLN A 35 -29.59 26.04 -17.56
N PRO A 36 -28.26 26.23 -17.60
CA PRO A 36 -27.35 25.13 -17.36
C PRO A 36 -27.82 24.44 -16.08
N ALA A 37 -28.17 23.16 -16.18
CA ALA A 37 -28.66 22.40 -15.04
C ALA A 37 -27.70 22.64 -13.87
N PRO A 38 -28.17 22.90 -12.64
CA PRO A 38 -27.30 23.23 -11.52
C PRO A 38 -26.16 22.22 -11.47
N GLN A 39 -24.93 22.68 -11.74
CA GLN A 39 -23.79 21.81 -11.66
C GLN A 39 -23.81 21.25 -10.24
N PRO A 40 -23.86 19.92 -10.05
CA PRO A 40 -23.84 19.37 -8.71
C PRO A 40 -22.58 19.89 -8.04
N LEU A 41 -22.76 20.67 -6.96
CA LEU A 41 -21.68 21.10 -6.08
C LEU A 41 -20.78 19.88 -5.85
N PRO A 42 -19.44 20.02 -5.93
CA PRO A 42 -18.55 18.90 -5.70
C PRO A 42 -18.90 18.29 -4.35
N LEU A 43 -19.42 17.06 -4.40
CA LEU A 43 -20.08 16.43 -3.26
C LEU A 43 -19.14 16.43 -2.07
N GLN A 44 -19.45 17.26 -1.06
CA GLN A 44 -18.85 17.09 0.26
C GLN A 44 -19.14 15.63 0.68
N PRO A 45 -18.12 14.84 1.03
CA PRO A 45 -18.34 13.45 1.39
C PRO A 45 -19.30 13.38 2.58
N ALA A 46 -20.50 12.84 2.35
CA ALA A 46 -21.45 12.61 3.42
C ALA A 46 -20.81 11.69 4.47
N PRO A 47 -20.93 12.01 5.78
CA PRO A 47 -20.41 11.14 6.83
C PRO A 47 -21.20 9.82 6.83
N GLY A 48 -20.63 8.78 6.20
CA GLY A 48 -21.26 7.46 6.07
C GLY A 48 -21.34 6.87 4.66
N GLY A 49 -20.80 7.53 3.62
CA GLY A 49 -20.75 6.95 2.27
C GLY A 49 -20.06 5.57 2.21
N PRO A 50 -20.47 4.66 1.29
CA PRO A 50 -19.89 3.32 1.18
C PRO A 50 -18.43 3.40 0.76
N GLN A 51 -17.56 3.18 1.76
CA GLN A 51 -16.11 3.13 1.59
C GLN A 51 -15.73 2.00 0.63
N LEU A 52 -14.96 2.33 -0.40
CA LEU A 52 -14.46 1.35 -1.36
C LEU A 52 -13.64 0.27 -0.62
N PRO A 53 -13.91 -1.02 -0.85
CA PRO A 53 -13.09 -2.08 -0.25
C PRO A 53 -11.63 -1.94 -0.71
N PRO A 54 -10.65 -2.44 0.06
CA PRO A 54 -9.25 -2.37 -0.34
C PRO A 54 -9.04 -3.04 -1.70
N SER A 55 -8.75 -2.21 -2.71
CA SER A 55 -8.57 -2.57 -4.12
C SER A 55 -7.42 -3.55 -4.40
N SER A 56 -6.60 -3.84 -3.40
CA SER A 56 -5.64 -4.93 -3.41
C SER A 56 -5.80 -5.69 -2.10
N ARG A 57 -6.00 -7.02 -2.18
CA ARG A 57 -5.90 -7.92 -1.03
C ARG A 57 -4.45 -8.32 -0.73
N ARG A 58 -3.50 -7.87 -1.55
CA ARG A 58 -2.10 -8.26 -1.47
C ARG A 58 -1.35 -7.44 -0.44
N ILE A 59 -0.53 -8.14 0.32
CA ILE A 59 0.51 -7.63 1.20
C ILE A 59 1.84 -7.77 0.44
N VAL A 60 2.60 -6.69 0.34
CA VAL A 60 3.91 -6.66 -0.34
C VAL A 60 4.95 -6.18 0.68
N PRO A 61 5.79 -7.09 1.21
CA PRO A 61 6.89 -6.76 2.12
C PRO A 61 7.71 -5.55 1.65
N GLY A 62 8.12 -4.69 2.58
CA GLY A 62 8.88 -3.47 2.27
C GLY A 62 8.09 -2.33 1.62
N ALA A 63 6.90 -2.59 1.05
CA ALA A 63 6.29 -1.69 0.06
C ALA A 63 4.82 -1.32 0.33
N SER A 64 3.91 -2.29 0.55
CA SER A 64 2.49 -1.96 0.74
C SER A 64 1.65 -3.03 1.47
N LEU A 65 0.56 -2.59 2.08
CA LEU A 65 -0.46 -3.46 2.68
C LEU A 65 -1.85 -2.96 2.30
N ALA A 66 -2.72 -3.82 1.75
CA ALA A 66 -4.09 -3.44 1.35
C ALA A 66 -4.19 -2.25 0.36
N GLY A 67 -3.11 -1.93 -0.37
CA GLY A 67 -2.98 -0.72 -1.21
C GLY A 67 -2.54 0.56 -0.47
N ILE A 68 -2.15 0.45 0.81
CA ILE A 68 -1.46 1.48 1.60
C ILE A 68 0.03 1.35 1.29
N ASN A 69 0.61 2.32 0.59
CA ASN A 69 2.03 2.31 0.23
C ASN A 69 2.87 2.96 1.34
N MET A 70 4.04 2.39 1.63
CA MET A 70 5.01 3.01 2.54
C MET A 70 5.46 4.38 1.98
N GLY A 71 5.55 5.39 2.85
CA GLY A 71 5.85 6.78 2.48
C GLY A 71 4.68 7.60 1.93
N ALA A 72 3.50 7.00 1.71
CA ALA A 72 2.30 7.72 1.27
C ALA A 72 1.81 8.73 2.32
N GLY A 73 1.15 9.81 1.90
CA GLY A 73 0.57 10.79 2.81
C GLY A 73 -0.74 10.32 3.44
N ILE A 74 -0.95 10.64 4.72
CA ILE A 74 -2.14 10.26 5.51
C ILE A 74 -3.47 10.59 4.81
N ASN A 75 -3.56 11.70 4.06
CA ASN A 75 -4.77 12.11 3.35
C ASN A 75 -5.30 11.02 2.40
N LEU A 76 -4.43 10.29 1.69
CA LEU A 76 -4.84 9.20 0.79
C LEU A 76 -5.47 8.02 1.56
N ILE A 77 -5.01 7.80 2.79
CA ILE A 77 -5.53 6.75 3.68
C ILE A 77 -6.90 7.16 4.19
N LEU A 78 -7.05 8.40 4.66
CA LEU A 78 -8.33 8.94 5.15
C LEU A 78 -9.38 9.05 4.04
N THR A 79 -9.01 9.39 2.81
CA THR A 79 -9.95 9.37 1.66
C THR A 79 -10.49 7.96 1.36
N ARG A 80 -9.69 6.92 1.60
CA ARG A 80 -10.02 5.52 1.28
C ARG A 80 -10.71 4.77 2.42
N PHE A 81 -10.11 4.83 3.61
CA PHE A 81 -10.55 4.12 4.82
C PHE A 81 -11.36 5.00 5.77
N GLY A 82 -11.62 6.26 5.40
CA GLY A 82 -12.43 7.23 6.16
C GLY A 82 -11.79 7.66 7.47
N ARG A 83 -12.64 7.96 8.46
CA ARG A 83 -12.21 8.31 9.82
C ARG A 83 -11.68 7.05 10.52
N PRO A 84 -10.52 7.11 11.22
CA PRO A 84 -10.06 6.02 12.07
C PRO A 84 -11.01 5.78 13.25
N SER A 85 -11.03 4.54 13.74
CA SER A 85 -11.77 4.11 14.92
C SER A 85 -11.10 4.58 16.22
N ASP A 86 -9.77 4.59 16.26
CA ASP A 86 -8.94 5.09 17.36
C ASP A 86 -7.69 5.78 16.79
N LEU A 87 -7.18 6.77 17.49
CA LEU A 87 -5.95 7.49 17.14
C LEU A 87 -5.10 7.64 18.41
N ARG A 88 -3.87 7.14 18.34
CA ARG A 88 -2.93 7.13 19.46
C ARG A 88 -1.61 7.76 19.05
N GLU A 89 -1.16 8.75 19.81
CA GLU A 89 0.18 9.30 19.68
C GLU A 89 1.17 8.45 20.49
N THR A 90 2.33 8.17 19.91
CA THR A 90 3.47 7.52 20.58
C THR A 90 4.70 8.43 20.48
N THR A 91 5.78 8.07 21.16
CA THR A 91 7.07 8.78 21.07
C THR A 91 7.72 8.70 19.68
N ILE A 92 7.24 7.82 18.79
CA ILE A 92 7.86 7.52 17.49
C ILE A 92 6.97 7.95 16.31
N ASP A 93 5.66 7.70 16.43
CA ASP A 93 4.67 7.85 15.37
C ASP A 93 3.25 8.12 15.90
N THR A 94 2.34 8.52 15.01
CA THR A 94 0.90 8.55 15.27
C THR A 94 0.25 7.30 14.66
N VAL A 95 -0.45 6.54 15.50
CA VAL A 95 -1.09 5.26 15.15
C VAL A 95 -2.57 5.49 14.86
N TYR A 96 -3.01 5.12 13.65
CA TYR A 96 -4.38 5.21 13.17
C TYR A 96 -4.97 3.81 13.08
N ASN A 97 -5.91 3.48 13.96
CA ASN A 97 -6.57 2.18 13.98
C ASN A 97 -7.87 2.22 13.15
N PHE A 98 -7.99 1.35 12.16
CA PHE A 98 -9.16 1.18 11.31
C PHE A 98 -9.81 -0.18 11.57
N SER A 99 -10.39 -0.35 12.77
CA SER A 99 -10.85 -1.65 13.29
C SER A 99 -11.87 -2.35 12.38
N ARG A 100 -12.74 -1.59 11.68
CA ARG A 100 -13.67 -2.09 10.64
C ARG A 100 -12.97 -2.95 9.58
N TRP A 101 -11.72 -2.62 9.25
CA TRP A 101 -10.93 -3.27 8.21
C TRP A 101 -9.90 -4.25 8.76
N GLY A 102 -9.72 -4.30 10.10
CA GLY A 102 -8.62 -5.02 10.74
C GLY A 102 -7.25 -4.49 10.33
N ILE A 103 -7.10 -3.17 10.17
CA ILE A 103 -5.88 -2.50 9.71
C ILE A 103 -5.46 -1.44 10.72
N VAL A 104 -4.16 -1.35 11.01
CA VAL A 104 -3.55 -0.23 11.74
C VAL A 104 -2.51 0.44 10.85
N VAL A 105 -2.40 1.77 10.89
CA VAL A 105 -1.45 2.54 10.08
C VAL A 105 -0.62 3.45 10.96
N TYR A 106 0.70 3.39 10.80
CA TYR A 106 1.66 4.16 11.55
C TYR A 106 2.13 5.34 10.69
N ILE A 107 2.02 6.54 11.23
CA ILE A 107 2.33 7.78 10.54
C ILE A 107 3.50 8.48 11.24
N GLN A 108 4.61 8.64 10.52
CA GLN A 108 5.76 9.43 10.95
C GLN A 108 5.93 10.61 10.00
N SER A 109 6.04 11.83 10.54
CA SER A 109 6.20 13.07 9.75
C SER A 109 5.17 13.23 8.63
N GLY A 110 3.91 12.84 8.90
CA GLY A 110 2.78 12.91 7.94
C GLY A 110 2.76 11.82 6.86
N ARG A 111 3.70 10.85 6.90
CA ARG A 111 3.83 9.75 5.94
C ARG A 111 3.69 8.39 6.62
N VAL A 112 3.18 7.39 5.88
CA VAL A 112 3.12 6.01 6.34
C VAL A 112 4.54 5.46 6.58
N SER A 113 4.88 5.15 7.83
CA SER A 113 6.09 4.41 8.20
C SER A 113 5.87 2.90 8.17
N ALA A 114 4.68 2.46 8.57
CA ALA A 114 4.24 1.07 8.56
C ALA A 114 2.71 0.95 8.43
N ALA A 115 2.23 -0.24 8.11
CA ALA A 115 0.83 -0.64 8.26
C ALA A 115 0.75 -2.11 8.68
N SER A 116 -0.16 -2.44 9.60
CA SER A 116 -0.42 -3.80 10.06
C SER A 116 -1.82 -4.28 9.67
N THR A 117 -2.03 -5.59 9.75
CA THR A 117 -3.36 -6.18 9.66
C THR A 117 -3.51 -7.48 10.43
N SER A 118 -4.68 -7.64 11.06
CA SER A 118 -5.22 -8.87 11.60
C SER A 118 -6.30 -9.48 10.69
N ASN A 119 -6.48 -8.95 9.49
CA ASN A 119 -7.53 -9.37 8.55
C ASN A 119 -7.05 -10.56 7.70
N SER A 120 -7.66 -11.73 7.92
CA SER A 120 -7.34 -12.98 7.20
C SER A 120 -7.69 -12.97 5.71
N LEU A 121 -8.41 -11.96 5.20
CA LEU A 121 -8.63 -11.75 3.76
C LEU A 121 -7.43 -11.11 3.05
N LEU A 122 -6.47 -10.57 3.80
CA LEU A 122 -5.23 -10.01 3.25
C LEU A 122 -4.11 -11.06 3.31
N LYS A 123 -3.39 -11.20 2.20
CA LYS A 123 -2.42 -12.28 1.96
C LYS A 123 -1.13 -11.74 1.33
N LEU A 124 0.01 -12.29 1.71
CA LEU A 124 1.30 -12.05 1.04
C LEU A 124 1.37 -12.85 -0.27
N SER A 125 0.92 -14.10 -0.20
CA SER A 125 0.81 -15.08 -1.27
C SER A 125 -0.38 -15.99 -0.98
N ASP A 126 -0.77 -16.86 -1.92
CA ASP A 126 -1.87 -17.80 -1.73
C ASP A 126 -1.61 -18.82 -0.58
N GLU A 127 -0.35 -18.97 -0.17
CA GLU A 127 0.10 -19.81 0.94
C GLU A 127 0.43 -19.04 2.23
N LEU A 128 0.24 -17.71 2.31
CA LEU A 128 0.68 -16.95 3.50
C LEU A 128 -0.09 -15.66 3.81
N GLY A 129 -0.41 -15.47 5.10
CA GLY A 129 -1.04 -14.29 5.67
C GLY A 129 -1.48 -14.53 7.12
N VAL A 130 -2.42 -13.72 7.62
CA VAL A 130 -3.02 -13.97 8.94
C VAL A 130 -3.79 -15.30 8.94
N GLY A 131 -3.62 -16.07 10.01
CA GLY A 131 -4.20 -17.41 10.22
C GLY A 131 -3.35 -18.59 9.75
N TYR A 132 -2.24 -18.37 9.02
CA TYR A 132 -1.31 -19.43 8.64
C TYR A 132 -0.35 -19.79 9.78
N ARG A 133 0.35 -20.92 9.67
CA ARG A 133 1.22 -21.42 10.73
C ARG A 133 2.59 -20.75 10.71
N VAL A 134 3.31 -20.86 11.83
CA VAL A 134 4.72 -20.43 11.94
C VAL A 134 5.58 -21.15 10.90
N GLU A 135 5.34 -22.43 10.63
CA GLU A 135 6.12 -23.21 9.67
C GLU A 135 6.00 -22.66 8.23
N ASP A 136 4.84 -22.13 7.85
CA ASP A 136 4.60 -21.53 6.52
C ASP A 136 5.41 -20.23 6.34
N VAL A 137 5.52 -19.42 7.40
CA VAL A 137 6.41 -18.24 7.44
C VAL A 137 7.86 -18.68 7.31
N LEU A 138 8.31 -19.67 8.09
CA LEU A 138 9.71 -20.15 8.07
C LEU A 138 10.09 -20.81 6.74
N LYS A 139 9.15 -21.47 6.06
CA LYS A 139 9.29 -21.97 4.69
C LYS A 139 9.48 -20.83 3.68
N THR A 140 8.76 -19.72 3.86
CA THR A 140 8.69 -18.60 2.91
C THR A 140 9.81 -17.57 3.10
N PHE A 141 10.26 -17.33 4.34
CA PHE A 141 11.22 -16.28 4.71
C PHE A 141 12.51 -16.80 5.37
N GLY A 142 12.62 -18.10 5.63
CA GLY A 142 13.78 -18.68 6.33
C GLY A 142 13.80 -18.32 7.83
N ARG A 143 14.92 -18.64 8.50
CA ARG A 143 15.10 -18.40 9.94
C ARG A 143 15.83 -17.10 10.28
N GLY A 144 16.07 -16.24 9.29
CA GLY A 144 16.76 -14.95 9.39
C GLY A 144 16.02 -13.81 10.11
N PHE A 145 15.08 -14.12 11.00
CA PHE A 145 14.31 -13.10 11.71
C PHE A 145 14.96 -12.70 13.04
N ARG A 146 14.75 -11.46 13.48
CA ARG A 146 14.86 -11.13 14.91
C ARG A 146 13.59 -11.62 15.61
N GLN A 147 13.75 -12.28 16.74
CA GLN A 147 12.66 -12.40 17.70
C GLN A 147 12.32 -11.02 18.28
N GLY A 148 11.11 -10.83 18.78
CA GLY A 148 10.69 -9.58 19.40
C GLY A 148 9.19 -9.56 19.66
N THR A 149 8.65 -8.35 19.80
CA THR A 149 7.21 -8.13 19.90
C THR A 149 6.70 -7.40 18.65
N VAL A 150 5.59 -7.87 18.10
CA VAL A 150 4.89 -7.32 16.95
C VAL A 150 3.43 -7.09 17.37
N GLU A 151 3.00 -5.83 17.45
CA GLU A 151 1.62 -5.46 17.83
C GLU A 151 1.16 -6.08 19.17
N GLY A 152 2.09 -6.22 20.12
CA GLY A 152 1.87 -6.83 21.44
C GLY A 152 2.02 -8.36 21.49
N PHE A 153 2.13 -9.04 20.34
CA PHE A 153 2.36 -10.49 20.25
C PHE A 153 3.86 -10.82 20.18
N PRO A 154 4.33 -11.96 20.74
CA PRO A 154 5.63 -12.52 20.38
C PRO A 154 5.73 -12.68 18.85
N GLY A 155 6.85 -12.31 18.24
CA GLY A 155 6.89 -12.19 16.78
C GLY A 155 8.25 -12.38 16.13
N MET A 156 8.18 -12.54 14.80
CA MET A 156 9.32 -12.73 13.89
C MET A 156 9.45 -11.50 13.00
N ILE A 157 10.57 -10.78 13.11
CA ILE A 157 10.82 -9.51 12.42
C ILE A 157 11.91 -9.71 11.36
N TYR A 158 11.51 -9.67 10.09
CA TYR A 158 12.40 -9.69 8.92
C TYR A 158 12.62 -8.22 8.47
N ASP A 159 13.54 -7.55 9.14
CA ASP A 159 13.77 -6.11 9.01
C ASP A 159 14.25 -5.73 7.59
N ASP A 160 15.16 -6.53 7.04
CA ASP A 160 15.67 -6.42 5.67
C ASP A 160 14.55 -6.56 4.61
N GLN A 161 13.58 -7.45 4.86
CA GLN A 161 12.42 -7.66 4.00
C GLN A 161 11.27 -6.66 4.25
N GLY A 162 11.36 -5.84 5.30
CA GLY A 162 10.30 -4.87 5.65
C GLY A 162 8.97 -5.54 6.03
N VAL A 163 9.02 -6.68 6.72
CA VAL A 163 7.83 -7.41 7.18
C VAL A 163 8.05 -8.09 8.53
N ALA A 164 7.02 -8.15 9.35
CA ALA A 164 7.03 -8.94 10.59
C ALA A 164 5.68 -9.62 10.86
N PHE A 165 5.75 -10.68 11.64
CA PHE A 165 4.63 -11.56 11.97
C PHE A 165 4.49 -11.64 13.48
N GLY A 166 3.37 -11.15 14.03
CA GLY A 166 2.99 -11.39 15.42
C GLY A 166 2.22 -12.69 15.53
N LEU A 167 2.56 -13.49 16.54
CA LEU A 167 2.15 -14.88 16.67
C LEU A 167 1.25 -15.08 17.89
N ASP A 168 0.17 -15.83 17.71
CA ASP A 168 -0.60 -16.42 18.81
C ASP A 168 -0.54 -17.94 18.71
N ARG A 169 -0.06 -18.60 19.79
CA ARG A 169 0.17 -20.04 19.92
C ARG A 169 1.07 -20.62 18.82
N GLN A 170 0.49 -20.97 17.66
CA GLN A 170 1.17 -21.57 16.50
C GLN A 170 0.77 -20.89 15.17
N GLY A 171 -0.01 -19.81 15.21
CA GLY A 171 -0.50 -19.10 14.03
C GLY A 171 -0.07 -17.64 13.98
N VAL A 172 -0.03 -17.09 12.78
CA VAL A 172 0.13 -15.64 12.53
C VAL A 172 -1.17 -14.93 12.94
N ALA A 173 -1.12 -14.16 14.03
CA ALA A 173 -2.23 -13.33 14.50
C ALA A 173 -2.28 -11.99 13.76
N VAL A 174 -1.13 -11.46 13.36
CA VAL A 174 -0.98 -10.13 12.75
C VAL A 174 0.23 -10.09 11.83
N VAL A 175 0.10 -9.41 10.69
CA VAL A 175 1.19 -9.10 9.77
C VAL A 175 1.40 -7.60 9.76
N ILE A 176 2.64 -7.13 9.88
CA ILE A 176 3.00 -5.72 9.69
C ILE A 176 4.00 -5.56 8.56
N VAL A 177 3.76 -4.59 7.68
CA VAL A 177 4.66 -4.16 6.61
C VAL A 177 5.17 -2.78 6.95
N PHE A 178 6.47 -2.58 6.76
CA PHE A 178 7.20 -1.34 7.01
C PHE A 178 8.31 -1.23 5.96
N LYS A 179 9.02 -0.10 5.91
CA LYS A 179 10.16 0.04 5.00
C LYS A 179 11.33 -0.84 5.45
N SER A 180 12.02 -1.51 4.53
CA SER A 180 13.20 -2.31 4.84
C SER A 180 14.23 -1.55 5.67
N ASN A 181 14.75 -2.20 6.71
CA ASN A 181 15.73 -1.69 7.69
C ASN A 181 15.21 -0.52 8.56
N THR A 182 13.89 -0.40 8.76
CA THR A 182 13.28 0.62 9.64
C THR A 182 12.39 0.03 10.74
N ALA A 183 12.51 -1.25 11.09
CA ALA A 183 11.66 -1.86 12.14
C ALA A 183 11.74 -1.13 13.50
N SER A 184 12.91 -0.59 13.86
CA SER A 184 13.10 0.19 15.10
C SER A 184 12.47 1.59 15.07
N GLN A 185 11.90 2.00 13.94
CA GLN A 185 11.23 3.30 13.73
C GLN A 185 9.70 3.18 13.68
N VAL A 186 9.15 2.07 14.19
CA VAL A 186 7.72 1.74 14.17
C VAL A 186 7.29 1.36 15.59
N SER A 187 6.35 2.08 16.18
CA SER A 187 5.94 1.84 17.58
C SER A 187 5.28 0.48 17.83
N GLY A 188 4.75 -0.15 16.78
CA GLY A 188 4.23 -1.53 16.82
C GLY A 188 5.29 -2.63 16.84
N LEU A 189 6.58 -2.29 16.78
CA LEU A 189 7.69 -3.23 16.69
C LEU A 189 8.70 -3.01 17.81
N TYR A 190 8.98 -4.08 18.55
CA TYR A 190 10.03 -4.12 19.57
C TYR A 190 10.98 -5.28 19.26
N PRO A 191 12.01 -5.05 18.42
CA PRO A 191 12.99 -6.08 18.13
C PRO A 191 13.79 -6.50 19.38
N GLY A 192 13.79 -7.80 19.66
CA GLY A 192 14.57 -8.40 20.73
C GLY A 192 15.98 -8.74 20.25
N GLY A 193 16.98 -8.20 20.94
CA GLY A 193 18.39 -8.48 20.67
C GLY A 193 18.94 -7.87 19.37
N PRO A 194 20.22 -8.13 19.06
CA PRO A 194 20.83 -7.73 17.80
C PRO A 194 20.20 -8.47 16.61
N ALA A 195 20.38 -7.94 15.39
CA ALA A 195 20.01 -8.66 14.17
C ALA A 195 20.71 -10.03 14.11
N PRO A 196 20.04 -11.09 13.60
CA PRO A 196 20.70 -12.36 13.35
C PRO A 196 21.90 -12.09 12.45
N GLN A 197 23.08 -12.53 12.89
CA GLN A 197 24.30 -12.22 12.17
C GLN A 197 24.29 -12.93 10.83
N ALA A 198 24.77 -12.24 9.79
CA ALA A 198 25.12 -12.90 8.54
C ALA A 198 26.07 -14.06 8.85
N ILE A 199 25.82 -15.22 8.25
CA ILE A 199 26.56 -16.46 8.55
C ILE A 199 28.05 -16.18 8.35
N SER A 200 28.87 -16.50 9.36
CA SER A 200 30.31 -16.31 9.27
C SER A 200 30.89 -17.35 8.30
N GLY A 201 30.99 -16.96 7.03
CA GLY A 201 31.38 -17.84 5.94
C GLY A 201 30.22 -18.66 5.37
N PHE A 202 30.50 -19.33 4.25
CA PHE A 202 29.54 -20.19 3.58
C PHE A 202 29.63 -21.63 4.10
N PRO A 203 28.50 -22.33 4.32
CA PRO A 203 28.53 -23.76 4.65
C PRO A 203 29.27 -24.56 3.57
N ASN A 204 30.08 -25.53 3.99
CA ASN A 204 30.84 -26.36 3.05
C ASN A 204 29.91 -27.38 2.36
N VAL A 205 29.87 -27.35 1.03
CA VAL A 205 29.09 -28.29 0.20
C VAL A 205 29.96 -29.06 -0.80
N ALA A 206 31.29 -28.87 -0.80
CA ALA A 206 32.18 -29.45 -1.82
C ALA A 206 32.20 -30.99 -1.85
N GLY A 207 32.00 -31.64 -0.70
CA GLY A 207 31.93 -33.11 -0.60
C GLY A 207 30.57 -33.73 -0.91
N LEU A 208 29.53 -32.94 -1.17
CA LEU A 208 28.18 -33.45 -1.40
C LEU A 208 27.97 -33.84 -2.88
N ARG A 209 27.10 -34.83 -3.12
CA ARG A 209 26.73 -35.21 -4.49
C ARG A 209 25.66 -34.24 -5.05
N PRO A 210 25.88 -33.56 -6.19
CA PRO A 210 24.84 -32.75 -6.82
C PRO A 210 23.65 -33.60 -7.29
N TYR A 211 22.46 -33.02 -7.27
CA TYR A 211 21.20 -33.65 -7.71
C TYR A 211 20.90 -34.98 -6.96
N SER A 212 21.25 -35.03 -5.67
CA SER A 212 21.04 -36.18 -4.78
C SER A 212 20.03 -35.85 -3.68
N ALA A 213 19.60 -36.86 -2.91
CA ALA A 213 18.77 -36.64 -1.72
C ALA A 213 19.47 -35.74 -0.67
N GLU A 214 20.80 -35.84 -0.54
CA GLU A 214 21.63 -35.02 0.38
C GLU A 214 21.61 -33.53 0.03
N THR A 215 21.39 -33.21 -1.25
CA THR A 215 21.33 -31.84 -1.78
C THR A 215 19.90 -31.39 -2.09
N ASN A 216 18.88 -32.10 -1.56
CA ASN A 216 17.46 -31.88 -1.89
C ASN A 216 17.19 -31.82 -3.40
N TYR A 217 17.92 -32.63 -4.18
CA TYR A 217 17.92 -32.68 -5.64
C TYR A 217 18.33 -31.37 -6.36
N PHE A 218 18.99 -30.44 -5.67
CA PHE A 218 19.57 -29.24 -6.28
C PHE A 218 21.00 -29.49 -6.80
N SER A 219 21.47 -28.59 -7.67
CA SER A 219 22.91 -28.43 -7.93
C SER A 219 23.62 -27.92 -6.68
N LEU A 220 24.93 -28.11 -6.54
CA LEU A 220 25.67 -27.60 -5.37
C LEU A 220 25.51 -26.08 -5.15
N PRO A 221 25.55 -25.21 -6.19
CA PRO A 221 25.23 -23.79 -6.00
C PRO A 221 23.77 -23.55 -5.61
N GLY A 222 22.83 -24.34 -6.14
CA GLY A 222 21.41 -24.27 -5.75
C GLY A 222 21.19 -24.64 -4.28
N TYR A 223 21.80 -25.73 -3.82
CA TYR A 223 21.76 -26.20 -2.45
C TYR A 223 22.41 -25.20 -1.49
N LEU A 224 23.57 -24.65 -1.86
CA LEU A 224 24.25 -23.61 -1.08
C LEU A 224 23.37 -22.36 -0.87
N ARG A 225 22.67 -21.91 -1.93
CA ARG A 225 21.70 -20.80 -1.82
C ARG A 225 20.56 -21.14 -0.87
N TRP A 226 20.03 -22.36 -0.98
CA TRP A 226 18.92 -22.85 -0.16
C TRP A 226 19.29 -22.94 1.33
N ILE A 227 20.43 -23.52 1.69
CA ILE A 227 20.88 -23.60 3.10
C ILE A 227 21.22 -22.22 3.67
N VAL A 228 21.84 -21.32 2.88
CA VAL A 228 22.13 -19.96 3.33
C VAL A 228 20.82 -19.20 3.59
N PHE A 229 19.86 -19.25 2.66
CA PHE A 229 18.54 -18.67 2.85
C PHE A 229 17.82 -19.23 4.09
N HIS A 230 17.85 -20.55 4.32
CA HIS A 230 17.22 -21.12 5.50
C HIS A 230 17.87 -20.68 6.82
N ALA A 231 19.18 -20.47 6.84
CA ALA A 231 19.92 -20.06 8.04
C ALA A 231 19.90 -18.54 8.29
N SER A 232 19.95 -17.70 7.25
CA SER A 232 20.06 -16.24 7.37
C SER A 232 18.87 -15.42 6.85
N GLY A 233 17.90 -16.04 6.19
CA GLY A 233 16.82 -15.34 5.46
C GLY A 233 17.28 -14.65 4.16
N ILE A 234 18.58 -14.64 3.86
CA ILE A 234 19.15 -13.90 2.72
C ILE A 234 19.40 -14.83 1.54
N TRP A 235 18.86 -14.48 0.37
CA TRP A 235 19.20 -15.13 -0.89
C TRP A 235 20.51 -14.58 -1.48
N ILE A 236 21.56 -15.39 -1.49
CA ILE A 236 22.79 -15.08 -2.24
C ILE A 236 22.57 -15.32 -3.75
N THR A 237 23.41 -14.69 -4.58
CA THR A 237 23.27 -14.81 -6.04
C THR A 237 23.73 -16.18 -6.55
N TYR A 238 23.28 -16.60 -7.74
CA TYR A 238 23.75 -17.85 -8.34
C TYR A 238 25.24 -17.78 -8.74
N ALA A 239 25.71 -16.62 -9.20
CA ALA A 239 27.12 -16.39 -9.54
C ALA A 239 28.01 -16.49 -8.29
N GLU A 240 27.60 -15.86 -7.18
CA GLU A 240 28.28 -15.94 -5.89
C GLU A 240 28.32 -17.36 -5.34
N ALA A 241 27.19 -18.05 -5.31
CA ALA A 241 27.13 -19.45 -4.87
C ALA A 241 28.00 -20.37 -5.75
N SER A 242 28.05 -20.13 -7.07
CA SER A 242 28.90 -20.89 -7.99
C SER A 242 30.38 -20.67 -7.72
N ARG A 243 30.80 -19.40 -7.50
CA ARG A 243 32.17 -19.04 -7.11
C ARG A 243 32.58 -19.75 -5.82
N VAL A 244 31.72 -19.67 -4.79
CA VAL A 244 31.99 -20.30 -3.48
C VAL A 244 32.12 -21.82 -3.60
N VAL A 245 31.25 -22.49 -4.36
CA VAL A 245 31.35 -23.94 -4.59
C VAL A 245 32.66 -24.29 -5.30
N GLN A 246 33.08 -23.50 -6.29
CA GLN A 246 34.36 -23.70 -6.97
C GLN A 246 35.55 -23.51 -6.02
N GLU A 247 35.53 -22.49 -5.17
CA GLU A 247 36.57 -22.24 -4.15
C GLU A 247 36.66 -23.40 -3.14
N GLN A 248 35.52 -23.87 -2.62
CA GLN A 248 35.47 -25.01 -1.71
C GLN A 248 35.96 -26.31 -2.38
N GLN A 249 35.57 -26.55 -3.64
CA GLN A 249 36.02 -27.73 -4.40
C GLN A 249 37.51 -27.67 -4.76
N ALA A 250 38.07 -26.48 -5.01
CA ALA A 250 39.49 -26.30 -5.22
C ALA A 250 40.30 -26.53 -3.94
N ALA A 251 39.80 -26.09 -2.78
CA ALA A 251 40.40 -26.32 -1.47
C ALA A 251 40.23 -27.74 -0.93
N SER A 252 39.45 -28.59 -1.60
CA SER A 252 39.20 -30.01 -1.22
C SER A 252 39.98 -31.02 -2.07
N ARG A 253 40.96 -30.56 -2.86
CA ARG A 253 41.84 -31.37 -3.73
C ARG A 253 43.28 -31.31 -3.23
#